data_AF-A0A1F6LH53-F1
#
_entry.id   AF-A0A1F6LH53-F1
#
_cell.length_a   1.000
_cell.length_b   1.000
_cell.length_c   1.000
_cell.angle_alpha   90.00
_cell.angle_beta   90.00
_cell.angle_gamma   90.00
#
_symmetry.space_group_name_H-M   'P 1'
#
loop_
_entity.id
_entity.type
_entity.pdbx_description
1 polymer ?
#
loop_
_entity_poly.entity_id
_entity_poly.type
_entity_poly.pdbx_seq_one_letter_code
_entity_poly.pdbx_strand_id
1 'polypeptide(L)'
;MPQTHIEKLIFGGQALTRIDGKAVFVWGALPDEEVEIEYINEKKNFAEAIATKILKPSIDRVPPRETNFLATSPWQILSWSAENKWKQQIAIETYGRHGGLILQDNKPAIAYDEKQYEYRNKIEFYFDSLPNGKTSLAFLERGNIKKIPVKDSALAKPILNKYAQYILAQINKNNINPLSLDKLVLKTNQKNQVIAGLFSHKKIDDIEILLNDELIGFGIYSSPNNQPILTKGQLFLEENILQSKLKYDLFSFFQINQPMFEMALKDIAVFAGPKTALIDYYAGVGAISLPISQNRESTQLIDSNCNAIEIAEQNIALNKLTNCEATCAKSEEMLEKISNDKIIILDPPRAGLDKKLINRLLTKRPPRIIYLSCDLSTQARDIYHLGQAYKVSFLKLYNFFPKTPHIEGLCVLDL
;
A
#
# COMPACT_ATOMS: atom_id res chain seq x y z
N MET A 1 13.23 16.77 29.16
CA MET A 1 12.99 15.64 28.24
C MET A 1 14.22 14.74 28.29
N PRO A 2 14.06 13.40 28.37
CA PRO A 2 15.20 12.48 28.39
C PRO A 2 16.00 12.56 27.09
N GLN A 3 17.32 12.43 27.22
CA GLN A 3 18.27 12.37 26.10
C GLN A 3 18.73 10.94 25.87
N THR A 4 18.85 10.52 24.62
CA THR A 4 19.25 9.15 24.27
C THR A 4 20.01 9.10 22.96
N HIS A 5 20.89 8.10 22.85
CA HIS A 5 21.46 7.66 21.59
C HIS A 5 20.52 6.68 20.88
N ILE A 6 20.52 6.64 19.55
CA ILE A 6 19.61 5.80 18.75
C ILE A 6 20.39 4.65 18.10
N GLU A 7 19.95 3.42 18.33
CA GLU A 7 20.68 2.21 17.90
C GLU A 7 20.46 1.88 16.42
N LYS A 8 19.20 1.80 15.99
CA LYS A 8 18.82 1.33 14.64
C LYS A 8 17.37 1.63 14.29
N LEU A 9 17.01 1.46 13.02
CA LEU A 9 15.61 1.39 12.59
C LEU A 9 15.07 -0.03 12.72
N ILE A 10 13.77 -0.16 12.99
CA ILE A 10 13.08 -1.45 13.12
C ILE A 10 11.88 -1.54 12.16
N PHE A 11 11.38 -2.77 11.96
CA PHE A 11 10.13 -3.00 11.25
C PHE A 11 9.00 -2.14 11.85
N GLY A 12 8.20 -1.51 10.99
CA GLY A 12 7.22 -0.50 11.39
C GLY A 12 7.72 0.94 11.25
N GLY A 13 9.04 1.17 11.17
CA GLY A 13 9.62 2.47 10.77
C GLY A 13 10.11 3.37 11.89
N GLN A 14 9.93 2.96 13.15
CA GLN A 14 10.49 3.66 14.30
C GLN A 14 11.98 3.36 14.45
N ALA A 15 12.69 4.24 15.12
CA ALA A 15 14.02 3.95 15.63
C ALA A 15 13.94 3.27 17.01
N LEU A 16 14.94 2.47 17.35
CA LEU A 16 15.03 1.76 18.63
C LEU A 16 16.15 2.36 19.47
N THR A 17 15.86 2.56 20.75
CA THR A 17 16.85 2.74 21.82
C THR A 17 16.44 1.94 23.06
N ARG A 18 17.34 1.80 24.03
CA ARG A 18 17.05 1.28 25.36
C ARG A 18 17.42 2.31 26.43
N ILE A 19 16.45 2.65 27.27
CA ILE A 19 16.65 3.50 28.45
C ILE A 19 16.38 2.62 29.67
N ASP A 20 17.38 2.46 30.53
CA ASP A 20 17.32 1.59 31.72
C ASP A 20 16.85 0.15 31.41
N GLY A 21 17.29 -0.39 30.27
CA GLY A 21 16.92 -1.73 29.79
C GLY A 21 15.53 -1.84 29.15
N LYS A 22 14.70 -0.80 29.22
CA LYS A 22 13.38 -0.73 28.57
C LYS A 22 13.53 -0.32 27.10
N ALA A 23 12.91 -1.07 26.19
CA ALA A 23 12.89 -0.70 24.77
C ALA A 23 12.03 0.55 24.54
N VAL A 24 12.55 1.51 23.78
CA VAL A 24 11.84 2.74 23.42
C VAL A 24 11.84 2.90 21.90
N PHE A 25 10.66 3.00 21.32
CA PHE A 25 10.46 3.16 19.88
C PHE A 25 10.21 4.63 19.54
N VAL A 26 11.13 5.25 18.81
CA VAL A 26 11.18 6.70 18.62
C VAL A 26 10.82 7.07 17.17
N TRP A 27 9.79 7.89 16.98
CA TRP A 27 9.50 8.54 15.71
C TRP A 27 10.38 9.77 15.49
N GLY A 28 10.75 10.04 14.24
CA GLY A 28 11.51 11.25 13.88
C GLY A 28 13.01 11.21 14.19
N ALA A 29 13.51 10.09 14.70
CA ALA A 29 14.92 9.84 14.96
C ALA A 29 15.51 8.86 13.93
N LEU A 30 16.82 8.96 13.71
CA LEU A 30 17.60 8.06 12.87
C LEU A 30 18.72 7.38 13.66
N PRO A 31 19.27 6.27 13.15
CA PRO A 31 20.42 5.59 13.75
C PRO A 31 21.64 6.51 13.88
N ASP A 32 22.41 6.30 14.93
CA ASP A 32 23.60 7.06 15.32
C ASP A 32 23.33 8.50 15.82
N GLU A 33 22.06 8.88 16.00
CA GLU A 33 21.69 10.19 16.53
C GLU A 33 21.73 10.26 18.04
N GLU A 34 21.96 11.48 18.55
CA GLU A 34 21.64 11.86 19.92
C GLU A 34 20.44 12.80 19.88
N VAL A 35 19.37 12.47 20.62
CA VAL A 35 18.09 13.17 20.56
C VAL A 35 17.50 13.43 21.95
N GLU A 36 16.74 14.52 22.09
CA GLU A 36 15.76 14.66 23.17
C GLU A 36 14.43 14.06 22.71
N ILE A 37 13.79 13.27 23.58
CA ILE A 37 12.52 12.61 23.26
C ILE A 37 11.39 13.00 24.21
N GLU A 38 10.17 12.92 23.71
CA GLU A 38 8.93 13.01 24.47
C GLU A 38 8.17 11.68 24.36
N TYR A 39 7.80 11.08 25.50
CA TYR A 39 7.01 9.86 25.51
C TYR A 39 5.57 10.13 25.06
N ILE A 40 5.09 9.35 24.10
CA ILE A 40 3.69 9.35 23.65
C ILE A 40 2.89 8.33 24.44
N ASN A 41 3.48 7.16 24.66
CA ASN A 41 2.81 6.02 25.28
C ASN A 41 3.82 5.17 26.04
N GLU A 42 3.47 4.75 27.24
CA GLU A 42 4.33 3.94 28.08
C GLU A 42 3.62 2.66 28.49
N LYS A 43 4.24 1.52 28.18
CA LYS A 43 3.81 0.20 28.63
C LYS A 43 4.88 -0.43 29.53
N LYS A 44 4.55 -1.57 30.12
CA LYS A 44 5.43 -2.29 31.05
C LYS A 44 6.80 -2.63 30.44
N ASN A 45 6.80 -3.17 29.22
CA ASN A 45 8.01 -3.71 28.58
C ASN A 45 8.62 -2.79 27.51
N PHE A 46 7.87 -1.78 27.06
CA PHE A 46 8.33 -0.84 26.04
C PHE A 46 7.63 0.51 26.17
N ALA A 47 8.20 1.53 25.55
CA ALA A 47 7.57 2.84 25.38
C ALA A 47 7.65 3.29 23.91
N GLU A 48 6.78 4.22 23.55
CA GLU A 48 6.79 4.94 22.28
C GLU A 48 7.05 6.42 22.55
N ALA A 49 7.88 7.04 21.71
CA ALA A 49 8.28 8.42 21.87
C ALA A 49 8.43 9.12 20.50
N ILE A 50 8.55 10.45 20.52
CA ILE A 50 8.92 11.28 19.36
C ILE A 50 10.20 12.03 19.72
N ALA A 51 11.14 12.12 18.77
CA ALA A 51 12.27 13.02 18.90
C ALA A 51 11.80 14.48 18.75
N THR A 52 11.97 15.27 19.80
CA THR A 52 11.59 16.69 19.85
C THR A 52 12.75 17.60 19.46
N LYS A 53 13.98 17.13 19.65
CA LYS A 53 15.20 17.85 19.26
C LYS A 53 16.30 16.88 18.85
N ILE A 54 16.99 17.21 17.75
CA ILE A 54 18.18 16.48 17.29
C ILE A 54 19.41 17.21 17.84
N LEU A 55 20.15 16.57 18.76
CA LEU A 55 21.35 17.12 19.39
C LEU A 55 22.59 16.84 18.53
N LYS A 56 22.67 15.62 18.00
CA LYS A 56 23.69 15.17 17.06
C LYS A 56 23.00 14.45 15.89
N PRO A 57 22.98 15.04 14.68
CA PRO A 57 22.31 14.43 13.53
C PRO A 57 23.14 13.29 12.94
N SER A 58 22.45 12.32 12.35
CA SER A 58 23.06 11.27 11.53
C SER A 58 23.60 11.87 10.23
N ILE A 59 24.65 11.29 9.68
CA ILE A 59 25.14 11.65 8.34
C ILE A 59 24.08 11.39 7.24
N ASP A 60 23.16 10.47 7.50
CA ASP A 60 22.08 10.13 6.60
C ASP A 60 20.84 11.02 6.78
N ARG A 61 20.86 11.99 7.71
CA ARG A 61 19.72 12.91 7.90
C ARG A 61 19.69 13.94 6.78
N VAL A 62 18.52 14.08 6.17
CA VAL A 62 18.18 15.15 5.23
C VAL A 62 16.98 15.96 5.75
N PRO A 63 16.82 17.23 5.36
CA PRO A 63 15.60 17.98 5.70
C PRO A 63 14.38 17.36 4.99
N PRO A 64 13.23 17.21 5.68
CA PRO A 64 12.01 16.74 5.04
C PRO A 64 11.46 17.79 4.06
N ARG A 65 10.72 17.34 3.04
CA ARG A 65 10.09 18.23 2.05
C ARG A 65 8.85 18.92 2.59
N GLU A 66 8.22 18.34 3.62
CA GLU A 66 6.97 18.81 4.22
C GLU A 66 7.03 18.79 5.74
N THR A 67 6.28 19.66 6.40
CA THR A 67 6.27 19.76 7.88
C THR A 67 5.47 18.64 8.53
N ASN A 68 4.44 18.13 7.87
CA ASN A 68 3.59 17.03 8.33
C ASN A 68 4.16 15.64 8.00
N PHE A 69 5.43 15.53 7.62
CA PHE A 69 6.05 14.27 7.17
C PHE A 69 5.89 13.13 8.21
N LEU A 70 5.94 13.41 9.52
CA LEU A 70 5.75 12.39 10.55
C LEU A 70 4.39 11.70 10.45
N ALA A 71 3.34 12.40 10.01
CA ALA A 71 2.02 11.80 9.81
C ALA A 71 2.01 10.84 8.61
N THR A 72 2.64 11.22 7.50
CA THR A 72 2.45 10.54 6.20
C THR A 72 3.65 9.70 5.75
N SER A 73 4.85 10.26 5.84
CA SER A 73 6.11 9.74 5.32
C SER A 73 7.26 10.06 6.28
N PRO A 74 7.32 9.36 7.42
CA PRO A 74 8.26 9.70 8.50
C PRO A 74 9.73 9.54 8.09
N TRP A 75 10.02 8.89 6.96
CA TRP A 75 11.38 8.72 6.44
C TRP A 75 11.75 9.76 5.38
N GLN A 76 10.98 10.85 5.21
CA GLN A 76 11.45 12.03 4.48
C GLN A 76 12.78 12.58 5.00
N ILE A 77 13.07 12.34 6.28
CA ILE A 77 14.32 12.75 6.94
C ILE A 77 15.53 11.86 6.61
N LEU A 78 15.34 10.75 5.88
CA LEU A 78 16.39 9.78 5.58
C LEU A 78 16.90 9.97 4.14
N SER A 79 18.22 9.96 3.97
CA SER A 79 18.88 9.97 2.67
C SER A 79 18.40 8.78 1.83
N TRP A 80 18.39 8.94 0.50
CA TRP A 80 17.82 7.90 -0.37
C TRP A 80 18.60 6.58 -0.34
N SER A 81 19.92 6.67 -0.29
CA SER A 81 20.79 5.50 -0.14
C SER A 81 20.55 4.79 1.20
N ALA A 82 20.41 5.55 2.29
CA ALA A 82 20.18 4.98 3.61
C ALA A 82 18.79 4.36 3.73
N GLU A 83 17.75 4.94 3.12
CA GLU A 83 16.41 4.37 3.11
C GLU A 83 16.42 2.94 2.56
N ASN A 84 16.95 2.76 1.35
CA ASN A 84 16.94 1.44 0.71
C ASN A 84 17.83 0.44 1.45
N LYS A 85 18.96 0.90 2.02
CA LYS A 85 19.81 0.08 2.90
C LYS A 85 19.04 -0.38 4.15
N TRP A 86 18.33 0.52 4.82
CA TRP A 86 17.55 0.19 6.02
C TRP A 86 16.35 -0.70 5.71
N LYS A 87 15.66 -0.51 4.58
CA LYS A 87 14.62 -1.45 4.12
C LYS A 87 15.16 -2.86 3.95
N GLN A 88 16.31 -3.00 3.29
CA GLN A 88 16.97 -4.29 3.12
C GLN A 88 17.37 -4.91 4.47
N GLN A 89 17.97 -4.13 5.38
CA GLN A 89 18.35 -4.61 6.71
C GLN A 89 17.15 -5.05 7.55
N ILE A 90 16.08 -4.26 7.56
CA ILE A 90 14.83 -4.60 8.26
C ILE A 90 14.23 -5.88 7.69
N ALA A 91 14.21 -6.07 6.38
CA ALA A 91 13.74 -7.30 5.76
C ALA A 91 14.60 -8.51 6.19
N ILE A 92 15.93 -8.39 6.17
CA ILE A 92 16.86 -9.43 6.64
C ILE A 92 16.58 -9.79 8.10
N GLU A 93 16.41 -8.81 8.98
CA GLU A 93 16.08 -9.09 10.38
C GLU A 93 14.70 -9.76 10.52
N THR A 94 13.71 -9.33 9.74
CA THR A 94 12.32 -9.80 9.83
C THR A 94 12.21 -11.27 9.38
N TYR A 95 12.76 -11.61 8.21
CA TYR A 95 12.82 -12.99 7.74
C TYR A 95 13.74 -13.86 8.61
N GLY A 96 14.82 -13.30 9.18
CA GLY A 96 15.70 -14.04 10.10
C GLY A 96 15.00 -14.46 11.39
N ARG A 97 14.21 -13.57 12.00
CA ARG A 97 13.49 -13.86 13.27
C ARG A 97 12.31 -14.82 13.08
N HIS A 98 11.53 -14.65 12.02
CA HIS A 98 10.27 -15.38 11.84
C HIS A 98 10.36 -16.52 10.83
N GLY A 99 11.33 -16.48 9.93
CA GLY A 99 11.46 -17.42 8.81
C GLY A 99 12.48 -18.53 9.02
N GLY A 100 13.45 -18.39 9.94
CA GLY A 100 14.45 -19.39 10.38
C GLY A 100 15.42 -19.97 9.34
N LEU A 101 14.97 -20.15 8.10
CA LEU A 101 15.60 -20.86 6.99
C LEU A 101 15.55 -20.07 5.66
N ILE A 102 14.81 -18.95 5.60
CA ILE A 102 14.62 -18.14 4.37
C ILE A 102 15.94 -17.52 3.87
N LEU A 103 16.88 -17.23 4.77
CA LEU A 103 18.05 -16.38 4.50
C LEU A 103 19.39 -17.13 4.46
N GLN A 104 19.40 -18.46 4.52
CA GLN A 104 20.67 -19.19 4.63
C GLN A 104 21.60 -18.93 3.43
N ASP A 105 21.05 -18.62 2.25
CA ASP A 105 21.86 -18.30 1.05
C ASP A 105 21.45 -17.02 0.28
N ASN A 106 20.36 -16.33 0.67
CA ASN A 106 19.77 -15.25 -0.14
C ASN A 106 19.55 -13.96 0.67
N LYS A 107 20.50 -13.03 0.63
CA LYS A 107 20.22 -11.64 1.04
C LYS A 107 19.35 -11.01 -0.05
N PRO A 108 18.11 -10.58 0.25
CA PRO A 108 17.22 -10.12 -0.79
C PRO A 108 17.73 -8.78 -1.35
N ALA A 109 17.87 -8.70 -2.67
CA ALA A 109 18.08 -7.42 -3.33
C ALA A 109 16.82 -6.56 -3.20
N ILE A 110 16.98 -5.24 -3.20
CA ILE A 110 15.88 -4.27 -3.23
C ILE A 110 15.85 -3.55 -4.58
N ALA A 111 14.71 -3.61 -5.25
CA ALA A 111 14.43 -2.84 -6.45
C ALA A 111 13.71 -1.55 -6.07
N TYR A 112 14.12 -0.45 -6.71
CA TYR A 112 13.51 0.85 -6.57
C TYR A 112 13.73 1.64 -7.87
N ASP A 113 12.87 2.62 -8.14
CA ASP A 113 13.13 3.66 -9.11
C ASP A 113 13.75 4.88 -8.41
N GLU A 114 14.25 5.86 -9.15
CA GLU A 114 14.82 7.08 -8.56
C GLU A 114 13.73 8.08 -8.12
N LYS A 115 12.43 7.73 -8.25
CA LYS A 115 11.32 8.64 -8.02
C LYS A 115 10.86 8.61 -6.56
N GLN A 116 11.48 9.47 -5.76
CA GLN A 116 11.26 9.55 -4.31
C GLN A 116 9.94 10.25 -3.90
N TYR A 117 9.37 11.07 -4.78
CA TYR A 117 8.21 11.91 -4.51
C TYR A 117 7.26 11.88 -5.72
N GLU A 118 6.02 12.37 -5.53
CA GLU A 118 5.05 12.51 -6.62
C GLU A 118 4.73 11.19 -7.35
N TYR A 119 4.89 10.07 -6.66
CA TYR A 119 4.69 8.72 -7.19
C TYR A 119 3.27 8.22 -6.92
N ARG A 120 2.61 8.68 -5.84
CA ARG A 120 1.28 8.19 -5.46
C ARG A 120 0.24 8.63 -6.47
N ASN A 121 -0.42 7.63 -7.04
CA ASN A 121 -1.56 7.80 -7.93
C ASN A 121 -2.91 7.86 -7.19
N LYS A 122 -2.92 7.70 -5.86
CA LYS A 122 -4.08 7.83 -4.97
C LYS A 122 -3.71 8.69 -3.76
N ILE A 123 -4.63 9.55 -3.34
CA ILE A 123 -4.52 10.24 -2.05
C ILE A 123 -5.88 10.34 -1.36
N GLU A 124 -5.84 10.37 -0.03
CA GLU A 124 -7.00 10.55 0.85
C GLU A 124 -6.69 11.69 1.81
N PHE A 125 -7.53 12.72 1.79
CA PHE A 125 -7.48 13.84 2.72
C PHE A 125 -8.69 13.79 3.64
N TYR A 126 -8.50 14.18 4.90
CA TYR A 126 -9.57 14.53 5.82
C TYR A 126 -9.81 16.05 5.77
N PHE A 127 -10.73 16.54 6.58
CA PHE A 127 -11.05 17.96 6.67
C PHE A 127 -10.93 18.49 8.10
N ASP A 128 -10.43 19.71 8.23
CA ASP A 128 -10.34 20.42 9.51
C ASP A 128 -10.71 21.91 9.36
N SER A 129 -11.00 22.58 10.46
CA SER A 129 -11.34 24.00 10.51
C SER A 129 -10.10 24.87 10.67
N LEU A 130 -9.96 25.90 9.83
CA LEU A 130 -8.98 26.97 10.03
C LEU A 130 -9.51 28.03 11.00
N PRO A 131 -8.63 28.81 11.68
CA PRO A 131 -9.05 29.89 12.59
C PRO A 131 -9.94 30.96 11.95
N ASN A 132 -9.87 31.13 10.63
CA ASN A 132 -10.71 32.07 9.88
C ASN A 132 -12.09 31.48 9.50
N GLY A 133 -12.46 30.32 10.03
CA GLY A 133 -13.73 29.65 9.77
C GLY A 133 -13.80 28.86 8.46
N LYS A 134 -12.75 28.86 7.64
CA LYS A 134 -12.70 28.09 6.39
C LYS A 134 -12.33 26.63 6.64
N THR A 135 -12.82 25.75 5.78
CA THR A 135 -12.42 24.35 5.72
C THR A 135 -11.03 24.22 5.10
N SER A 136 -10.20 23.34 5.65
CA SER A 136 -8.90 22.90 5.13
C SER A 136 -8.89 21.41 4.83
N LEU A 137 -8.02 20.98 3.92
CA LEU A 137 -7.61 19.58 3.84
C LEU A 137 -6.72 19.26 5.03
N ALA A 138 -6.72 18.02 5.49
CA ALA A 138 -5.94 17.58 6.62
C ALA A 138 -5.46 16.13 6.49
N PHE A 139 -4.37 15.80 7.19
CA PHE A 139 -4.02 14.42 7.53
C PHE A 139 -4.25 14.17 9.01
N LEU A 140 -4.34 12.90 9.40
CA LEU A 140 -4.35 12.51 10.81
C LEU A 140 -2.92 12.53 11.35
N GLU A 141 -2.73 13.07 12.55
CA GLU A 141 -1.52 12.86 13.33
C GLU A 141 -1.25 11.36 13.52
N ARG A 142 0.02 10.97 13.47
CA ARG A 142 0.39 9.56 13.61
C ARG A 142 -0.04 9.04 14.99
N GLY A 143 -0.84 7.96 14.99
CA GLY A 143 -1.31 7.31 16.22
C GLY A 143 -2.41 8.07 16.95
N ASN A 144 -2.99 9.12 16.35
CA ASN A 144 -4.02 9.94 16.96
C ASN A 144 -5.15 10.25 15.95
N ILE A 145 -6.32 10.66 16.45
CA ILE A 145 -7.45 11.16 15.67
C ILE A 145 -7.35 12.67 15.37
N LYS A 146 -6.37 13.36 15.98
CA LYS A 146 -6.12 14.78 15.74
C LYS A 146 -5.71 15.02 14.30
N LYS A 147 -6.20 16.11 13.71
CA LYS A 147 -5.96 16.48 12.32
C LYS A 147 -4.88 17.57 12.22
N ILE A 148 -4.09 17.50 11.17
CA ILE A 148 -3.08 18.51 10.80
C ILE A 148 -3.56 19.13 9.48
N PRO A 149 -3.95 20.41 9.46
CA PRO A 149 -4.24 21.12 8.23
C PRO A 149 -3.04 21.08 7.28
N VAL A 150 -3.30 20.77 6.01
CA VAL A 150 -2.29 20.72 4.95
C VAL A 150 -2.78 21.39 3.68
N LYS A 151 -1.83 21.86 2.88
CA LYS A 151 -2.10 22.37 1.54
C LYS A 151 -2.07 21.25 0.50
N ASP A 152 -1.09 20.38 0.57
CA ASP A 152 -0.85 19.35 -0.44
C ASP A 152 -0.13 18.15 0.17
N SER A 153 0.25 17.18 -0.68
CA SER A 153 1.21 16.15 -0.33
C SER A 153 2.31 16.04 -1.38
N ALA A 154 3.57 16.04 -0.96
CA ALA A 154 4.72 15.83 -1.81
C ALA A 154 4.82 14.40 -2.36
N LEU A 155 4.12 13.43 -1.77
CA LEU A 155 4.08 12.05 -2.29
C LEU A 155 3.06 11.90 -3.42
N ALA A 156 1.99 12.72 -3.43
CA ALA A 156 0.97 12.67 -4.46
C ALA A 156 1.46 13.25 -5.78
N LYS A 157 1.03 12.66 -6.89
CA LYS A 157 1.19 13.30 -8.20
C LYS A 157 0.60 14.73 -8.16
N PRO A 158 1.25 15.74 -8.77
CA PRO A 158 0.80 17.14 -8.72
C PRO A 158 -0.66 17.34 -9.15
N ILE A 159 -1.15 16.54 -10.10
CA ILE A 159 -2.53 16.60 -10.58
C ILE A 159 -3.56 16.31 -9.48
N LEU A 160 -3.23 15.43 -8.53
CA LEU A 160 -4.11 15.13 -7.38
C LEU A 160 -4.17 16.32 -6.43
N ASN A 161 -3.03 16.97 -6.16
CA ASN A 161 -2.99 18.16 -5.32
C ASN A 161 -3.77 19.33 -5.96
N LYS A 162 -3.63 19.53 -7.28
CA LYS A 162 -4.40 20.50 -8.07
C LYS A 162 -5.90 20.31 -7.86
N TYR A 163 -6.41 19.10 -8.06
CA TYR A 163 -7.84 18.84 -7.96
C TYR A 163 -8.37 18.75 -6.52
N ALA A 164 -7.53 18.34 -5.56
CA ALA A 164 -7.89 18.43 -4.15
C ALA A 164 -8.10 19.90 -3.72
N GLN A 165 -7.22 20.81 -4.14
CA GLN A 165 -7.36 22.24 -3.88
C GLN A 165 -8.55 22.86 -4.61
N TYR A 166 -8.81 22.47 -5.86
CA TYR A 166 -10.01 22.90 -6.59
C TYR A 166 -11.30 22.48 -5.87
N ILE A 167 -11.41 21.22 -5.44
CA ILE A 167 -12.58 20.72 -4.72
C ILE A 167 -12.70 21.41 -3.35
N LEU A 168 -11.60 21.62 -2.64
CA LEU A 168 -11.58 22.40 -1.39
C LEU A 168 -12.11 23.83 -1.59
N ALA A 169 -11.76 24.48 -2.70
CA ALA A 169 -12.27 25.81 -3.01
C ALA A 169 -13.79 25.80 -3.21
N GLN A 170 -14.35 24.77 -3.85
CA GLN A 170 -15.81 24.63 -3.99
C GLN A 170 -16.50 24.32 -2.66
N ILE A 171 -15.89 23.48 -1.80
CA ILE A 171 -16.36 23.23 -0.43
C ILE A 171 -16.46 24.54 0.35
N ASN A 172 -15.42 25.38 0.29
CA ASN A 172 -15.39 26.67 0.96
C ASN A 172 -16.36 27.70 0.34
N LYS A 173 -16.51 27.73 -0.99
CA LYS A 173 -17.49 28.60 -1.69
C LYS A 173 -18.92 28.33 -1.21
N ASN A 174 -19.24 27.06 -0.93
CA ASN A 174 -20.55 26.62 -0.46
C ASN A 174 -20.66 26.59 1.08
N ASN A 175 -19.66 27.10 1.81
CA ASN A 175 -19.63 27.13 3.28
C ASN A 175 -19.93 25.76 3.93
N ILE A 176 -19.46 24.66 3.31
CA ILE A 176 -19.70 23.32 3.83
C ILE A 176 -18.84 23.10 5.08
N ASN A 177 -19.52 22.76 6.18
CA ASN A 177 -18.91 22.55 7.48
C ASN A 177 -17.97 21.33 7.45
N PRO A 178 -16.70 21.45 7.88
CA PRO A 178 -15.77 20.32 7.87
C PRO A 178 -16.21 19.17 8.79
N LEU A 179 -17.02 19.42 9.83
CA LEU A 179 -17.57 18.38 10.70
C LEU A 179 -18.62 17.50 10.02
N SER A 180 -19.23 17.96 8.92
CA SER A 180 -20.10 17.08 8.12
C SER A 180 -19.32 16.21 7.15
N LEU A 181 -18.05 16.54 6.88
CA LEU A 181 -17.22 15.83 5.91
C LEU A 181 -16.41 14.74 6.60
N ASP A 182 -16.32 13.58 5.95
CA ASP A 182 -15.45 12.49 6.37
C ASP A 182 -14.09 12.66 5.69
N LYS A 183 -14.07 12.47 4.37
CA LYS A 183 -12.83 12.44 3.58
C LYS A 183 -13.03 12.79 2.11
N LEU A 184 -11.94 13.15 1.46
CA LEU A 184 -11.82 13.33 0.03
C LEU A 184 -10.80 12.33 -0.51
N VAL A 185 -11.24 11.43 -1.37
CA VAL A 185 -10.37 10.44 -2.03
C VAL A 185 -10.20 10.86 -3.48
N LEU A 186 -8.97 10.93 -3.97
CA LEU A 186 -8.66 11.14 -5.38
C LEU A 186 -7.77 10.03 -5.91
N LYS A 187 -7.99 9.63 -7.16
CA LYS A 187 -7.13 8.72 -7.91
C LYS A 187 -6.80 9.31 -9.28
N THR A 188 -5.65 8.93 -9.82
CA THR A 188 -5.24 9.29 -11.19
C THR A 188 -4.54 8.14 -11.90
N ASN A 189 -4.63 8.08 -13.22
CA ASN A 189 -3.88 7.12 -14.05
C ASN A 189 -2.56 7.73 -14.58
N GLN A 190 -1.84 7.03 -15.45
CA GLN A 190 -0.63 7.57 -16.10
C GLN A 190 -0.94 8.73 -17.06
N LYS A 191 -2.16 8.82 -17.58
CA LYS A 191 -2.62 9.89 -18.48
C LYS A 191 -3.05 11.16 -17.73
N ASN A 192 -2.86 11.22 -16.41
CA ASN A 192 -3.30 12.32 -15.53
C ASN A 192 -4.81 12.57 -15.56
N GLN A 193 -5.62 11.58 -15.93
CA GLN A 193 -7.06 11.62 -15.70
C GLN A 193 -7.31 11.35 -14.22
N VAL A 194 -8.26 12.05 -13.62
CA VAL A 194 -8.56 12.08 -12.19
C VAL A 194 -10.03 11.72 -11.98
N ILE A 195 -10.26 10.83 -11.03
CA ILE A 195 -11.57 10.63 -10.41
C ILE A 195 -11.48 10.99 -8.93
N ALA A 196 -12.52 11.61 -8.40
CA ALA A 196 -12.59 12.03 -7.01
C ALA A 196 -13.91 11.64 -6.34
N GLY A 197 -13.86 11.34 -5.05
CA GLY A 197 -15.03 11.09 -4.22
C GLY A 197 -14.98 11.86 -2.93
N LEU A 198 -16.02 12.66 -2.68
CA LEU A 198 -16.24 13.37 -1.43
C LEU A 198 -17.19 12.55 -0.54
N PHE A 199 -16.75 12.18 0.65
CA PHE A 199 -17.51 11.41 1.61
C PHE A 199 -18.03 12.32 2.72
N SER A 200 -19.32 12.20 3.05
CA SER A 200 -20.00 13.09 3.98
C SER A 200 -20.96 12.34 4.91
N HIS A 201 -20.98 12.73 6.18
CA HIS A 201 -21.91 12.26 7.20
C HIS A 201 -23.29 12.92 7.09
N LYS A 202 -23.37 14.08 6.42
CA LYS A 202 -24.63 14.78 6.13
C LYS A 202 -24.86 14.89 4.64
N LYS A 203 -26.12 14.99 4.23
CA LYS A 203 -26.47 15.27 2.84
C LYS A 203 -25.84 16.60 2.41
N ILE A 204 -25.24 16.59 1.23
CA ILE A 204 -24.74 17.78 0.54
C ILE A 204 -25.65 17.95 -0.68
N ASP A 205 -26.38 19.06 -0.76
CA ASP A 205 -27.44 19.23 -1.78
C ASP A 205 -26.87 19.43 -3.19
N ASP A 206 -25.85 20.28 -3.39
CA ASP A 206 -25.01 20.26 -4.60
C ASP A 206 -23.67 20.98 -4.36
N ILE A 207 -22.62 20.52 -5.04
CA ILE A 207 -21.35 21.24 -5.21
C ILE A 207 -21.10 21.34 -6.71
N GLU A 208 -20.90 22.56 -7.17
CA GLU A 208 -20.59 22.87 -8.56
C GLU A 208 -19.15 22.43 -8.90
N ILE A 209 -19.01 21.17 -9.31
CA ILE A 209 -17.77 20.60 -9.86
C ILE A 209 -17.85 20.58 -11.38
N LEU A 210 -16.93 21.31 -12.03
CA LEU A 210 -16.77 21.31 -13.48
C LEU A 210 -15.79 20.20 -13.88
N LEU A 211 -16.28 19.25 -14.67
CA LEU A 211 -15.46 18.21 -15.26
C LEU A 211 -14.74 18.73 -16.50
N ASN A 212 -13.59 18.13 -16.80
CA ASN A 212 -12.77 18.42 -17.98
C ASN A 212 -11.96 17.17 -18.37
N ASP A 213 -11.04 17.31 -19.32
CA ASP A 213 -10.23 16.18 -19.83
C ASP A 213 -9.31 15.54 -18.76
N GLU A 214 -8.97 16.28 -17.71
CA GLU A 214 -8.20 15.78 -16.57
C GLU A 214 -9.14 15.30 -15.45
N LEU A 215 -10.04 16.13 -14.90
CA LEU A 215 -11.03 15.69 -13.91
C LEU A 215 -12.26 15.11 -14.62
N ILE A 216 -12.21 13.82 -14.87
CA ILE A 216 -13.21 13.12 -15.70
C ILE A 216 -14.40 12.59 -14.89
N GLY A 217 -14.28 12.54 -13.56
CA GLY A 217 -15.36 12.04 -12.70
C GLY A 217 -15.30 12.56 -11.27
N PHE A 218 -16.48 12.83 -10.71
CA PHE A 218 -16.66 13.26 -9.33
C PHE A 218 -17.91 12.63 -8.72
N GLY A 219 -17.76 12.06 -7.52
CA GLY A 219 -18.87 11.50 -6.74
C GLY A 219 -18.98 12.13 -5.36
N ILE A 220 -20.20 12.25 -4.86
CA ILE A 220 -20.48 12.49 -3.44
C ILE A 220 -21.07 11.21 -2.88
N TYR A 221 -20.55 10.75 -1.75
CA TYR A 221 -20.93 9.52 -1.10
C TYR A 221 -21.33 9.77 0.35
N SER A 222 -22.33 9.05 0.83
CA SER A 222 -22.63 8.99 2.25
C SER A 222 -21.53 8.26 3.01
N SER A 223 -21.22 8.69 4.23
CA SER A 223 -20.33 7.99 5.15
C SER A 223 -21.12 7.55 6.39
N PRO A 224 -20.95 6.30 6.89
CA PRO A 224 -19.91 5.33 6.52
C PRO A 224 -20.31 4.34 5.42
N ASN A 225 -21.55 4.38 4.93
CA ASN A 225 -22.10 3.33 4.05
C ASN A 225 -21.59 3.40 2.60
N ASN A 226 -20.86 4.46 2.23
CA ASN A 226 -20.31 4.71 0.89
C ASN A 226 -21.36 4.68 -0.23
N GLN A 227 -22.64 4.92 0.08
CA GLN A 227 -23.70 4.95 -0.93
C GLN A 227 -23.58 6.24 -1.75
N PRO A 228 -23.64 6.16 -3.09
CA PRO A 228 -23.57 7.34 -3.94
C PRO A 228 -24.79 8.24 -3.72
N ILE A 229 -24.54 9.52 -3.48
CA ILE A 229 -25.54 10.59 -3.37
C ILE A 229 -25.64 11.32 -4.72
N LEU A 230 -24.49 11.63 -5.31
CA LEU A 230 -24.36 12.34 -6.57
C LEU A 230 -23.19 11.76 -7.35
N THR A 231 -23.34 11.60 -8.66
CA THR A 231 -22.26 11.16 -9.55
C THR A 231 -22.26 12.02 -10.80
N LYS A 232 -21.10 12.57 -11.17
CA LYS A 232 -20.88 13.33 -12.40
C LYS A 232 -19.73 12.68 -13.18
N GLY A 233 -19.92 12.46 -14.48
CA GLY A 233 -18.88 11.93 -15.37
C GLY A 233 -18.54 10.45 -15.17
N GLN A 234 -17.30 10.10 -15.49
CA GLN A 234 -16.79 8.74 -15.46
C GLN A 234 -16.11 8.44 -14.11
N LEU A 235 -16.70 7.54 -13.31
CA LEU A 235 -16.18 7.18 -11.98
C LEU A 235 -15.20 6.01 -11.96
N PHE A 236 -14.57 5.75 -13.09
CA PHE A 236 -13.51 4.75 -13.22
C PHE A 236 -12.34 5.34 -14.00
N LEU A 237 -11.16 4.78 -13.74
CA LEU A 237 -9.95 5.00 -14.51
C LEU A 237 -9.62 3.76 -15.31
N GLU A 238 -8.91 3.96 -16.40
CA GLU A 238 -8.28 2.90 -17.16
C GLU A 238 -6.77 3.09 -17.10
N GLU A 239 -6.03 2.00 -16.97
CA GLU A 239 -4.57 1.97 -16.97
C GLU A 239 -4.06 0.87 -17.87
N ASN A 240 -2.94 1.12 -18.56
CA ASN A 240 -2.22 0.06 -19.24
C ASN A 240 -1.17 -0.52 -18.29
N ILE A 241 -1.29 -1.80 -17.97
CA ILE A 241 -0.27 -2.55 -17.22
C ILE A 241 0.27 -3.64 -18.12
N LEU A 242 1.56 -3.57 -18.41
CA LEU A 242 2.20 -4.41 -19.43
C LEU A 242 1.39 -4.34 -20.74
N GLN A 243 0.90 -5.46 -21.27
CA GLN A 243 0.08 -5.54 -22.48
C GLN A 243 -1.44 -5.47 -22.23
N SER A 244 -1.89 -5.33 -20.98
CA SER A 244 -3.31 -5.35 -20.64
C SER A 244 -3.84 -3.99 -20.24
N LYS A 245 -5.09 -3.72 -20.61
CA LYS A 245 -5.83 -2.53 -20.21
C LYS A 245 -6.73 -2.88 -19.04
N LEU A 246 -6.57 -2.20 -17.91
CA LEU A 246 -7.30 -2.47 -16.68
C LEU A 246 -8.13 -1.27 -16.26
N LYS A 247 -9.40 -1.51 -16.00
CA LYS A 247 -10.36 -0.62 -15.36
C LYS A 247 -10.29 -0.79 -13.85
N TYR A 248 -10.44 0.31 -13.12
CA TYR A 248 -10.62 0.32 -11.67
C TYR A 248 -11.34 1.60 -11.25
N ASP A 249 -12.11 1.54 -10.18
CA ASP A 249 -12.89 2.67 -9.67
C ASP A 249 -12.25 3.29 -8.41
N LEU A 250 -12.99 4.16 -7.73
CA LEU A 250 -12.53 4.79 -6.49
C LEU A 250 -12.32 3.80 -5.34
N PHE A 251 -13.12 2.74 -5.27
CA PHE A 251 -13.16 1.78 -4.16
C PHE A 251 -12.20 0.59 -4.35
N SER A 252 -11.88 0.27 -5.60
CA SER A 252 -10.96 -0.80 -5.98
C SER A 252 -9.58 -0.58 -5.35
N PHE A 253 -8.94 -1.65 -4.89
CA PHE A 253 -7.51 -1.59 -4.61
C PHE A 253 -6.75 -1.57 -5.94
N PHE A 254 -5.72 -0.71 -6.02
CA PHE A 254 -4.81 -0.65 -7.15
C PHE A 254 -3.46 -0.15 -6.65
N GLN A 255 -2.37 -0.68 -7.20
CA GLN A 255 -1.03 -0.38 -6.72
C GLN A 255 -0.68 1.09 -6.96
N ILE A 256 -0.16 1.73 -5.90
CA ILE A 256 -0.03 3.19 -5.84
C ILE A 256 1.21 3.73 -6.56
N ASN A 257 2.20 2.88 -6.81
CA ASN A 257 3.43 3.17 -7.53
C ASN A 257 3.56 2.19 -8.70
N GLN A 258 3.10 2.61 -9.87
CA GLN A 258 2.98 1.72 -11.03
C GLN A 258 4.30 1.27 -11.64
N PRO A 259 5.32 2.14 -11.84
CA PRO A 259 6.62 1.68 -12.34
C PRO A 259 7.20 0.54 -11.50
N MET A 260 7.10 0.66 -10.16
CA MET A 260 7.55 -0.38 -9.25
C MET A 260 6.69 -1.64 -9.32
N PHE A 261 5.38 -1.48 -9.44
CA PHE A 261 4.47 -2.61 -9.59
C PHE A 261 4.73 -3.38 -10.90
N GLU A 262 4.95 -2.69 -12.02
CA GLU A 262 5.30 -3.32 -13.30
C GLU A 262 6.61 -4.11 -13.23
N MET A 263 7.60 -3.66 -12.45
CA MET A 263 8.82 -4.43 -12.21
C MET A 263 8.52 -5.74 -11.46
N ALA A 264 7.71 -5.69 -10.42
CA ALA A 264 7.29 -6.90 -9.70
C ALA A 264 6.47 -7.84 -10.60
N LEU A 265 5.58 -7.30 -11.43
CA LEU A 265 4.79 -8.11 -12.38
C LEU A 265 5.65 -8.79 -13.44
N LYS A 266 6.72 -8.14 -13.91
CA LYS A 266 7.68 -8.78 -14.83
C LYS A 266 8.35 -9.99 -14.17
N ASP A 267 8.78 -9.85 -12.92
CA ASP A 267 9.35 -10.97 -12.16
C ASP A 267 8.29 -12.08 -11.93
N ILE A 268 7.06 -11.73 -11.54
CA ILE A 268 5.94 -12.67 -11.41
C ILE A 268 5.66 -13.39 -12.74
N ALA A 269 5.68 -12.69 -13.88
CA ALA A 269 5.44 -13.26 -15.19
C ALA A 269 6.47 -14.33 -15.57
N VAL A 270 7.75 -14.10 -15.21
CA VAL A 270 8.86 -15.05 -15.42
C VAL A 270 8.60 -16.33 -14.62
N PHE A 271 8.27 -16.20 -13.33
CA PHE A 271 8.04 -17.37 -12.47
C PHE A 271 6.72 -18.10 -12.75
N ALA A 272 5.70 -17.40 -13.23
CA ALA A 272 4.44 -18.02 -13.65
C ALA A 272 4.63 -18.89 -14.91
N GLY A 273 5.57 -18.55 -15.79
CA GLY A 273 5.91 -19.32 -16.99
C GLY A 273 4.77 -19.44 -18.03
N PRO A 274 5.07 -19.73 -19.31
CA PRO A 274 4.04 -19.90 -20.33
C PRO A 274 3.26 -21.22 -20.15
N LYS A 275 2.03 -21.25 -20.68
CA LYS A 275 1.17 -22.45 -20.76
C LYS A 275 0.92 -23.13 -19.41
N THR A 276 0.86 -22.35 -18.34
CA THR A 276 0.54 -22.83 -16.99
C THR A 276 -0.89 -22.48 -16.62
N ALA A 277 -1.51 -23.30 -15.78
CA ALA A 277 -2.77 -22.99 -15.15
C ALA A 277 -2.51 -22.20 -13.85
N LEU A 278 -3.15 -21.04 -13.70
CA LEU A 278 -2.94 -20.13 -12.57
C LEU A 278 -4.19 -20.05 -11.68
N ILE A 279 -3.96 -19.92 -10.38
CA ILE A 279 -4.98 -19.43 -9.43
C ILE A 279 -4.41 -18.19 -8.74
N ASP A 280 -5.09 -17.06 -8.89
CA ASP A 280 -4.78 -15.79 -8.26
C ASP A 280 -5.76 -15.56 -7.11
N TYR A 281 -5.30 -15.76 -5.87
CA TYR A 281 -6.07 -15.42 -4.69
C TYR A 281 -5.79 -13.98 -4.28
N TYR A 282 -6.83 -13.31 -3.78
CA TYR A 282 -6.82 -11.87 -3.48
C TYR A 282 -6.64 -11.03 -4.75
N ALA A 283 -7.25 -11.48 -5.84
CA ALA A 283 -7.00 -10.96 -7.18
C ALA A 283 -7.45 -9.50 -7.37
N GLY A 284 -8.35 -8.99 -6.52
CA GLY A 284 -8.98 -7.68 -6.67
C GLY A 284 -9.58 -7.51 -8.07
N VAL A 285 -9.16 -6.46 -8.77
CA VAL A 285 -9.60 -6.17 -10.15
C VAL A 285 -8.83 -6.95 -11.22
N GLY A 286 -8.00 -7.92 -10.83
CA GLY A 286 -7.14 -8.72 -11.70
C GLY A 286 -5.84 -8.03 -12.10
N ALA A 287 -5.32 -7.14 -11.24
CA ALA A 287 -4.15 -6.34 -11.56
C ALA A 287 -2.83 -7.12 -11.68
N ILE A 288 -2.75 -8.33 -11.09
CA ILE A 288 -1.56 -9.18 -11.14
C ILE A 288 -1.65 -10.20 -12.28
N SER A 289 -2.70 -11.02 -12.27
CA SER A 289 -2.80 -12.14 -13.19
C SER A 289 -3.21 -11.75 -14.62
N LEU A 290 -4.18 -10.84 -14.81
CA LEU A 290 -4.65 -10.49 -16.16
C LEU A 290 -3.53 -9.98 -17.09
N PRO A 291 -2.60 -9.09 -16.63
CA PRO A 291 -1.46 -8.67 -17.42
C PRO A 291 -0.51 -9.79 -17.86
N ILE A 292 -0.62 -11.00 -17.32
CA ILE A 292 0.24 -12.15 -17.67
C ILE A 292 -0.54 -13.33 -18.24
N SER A 293 -1.86 -13.23 -18.38
CA SER A 293 -2.75 -14.35 -18.74
C SER A 293 -2.77 -14.71 -20.22
N GLN A 294 -2.36 -13.84 -21.14
CA GLN A 294 -2.49 -14.06 -22.59
C GLN A 294 -1.89 -15.40 -23.07
N ASN A 295 -0.78 -15.84 -22.45
CA ASN A 295 -0.06 -17.07 -22.79
C ASN A 295 -0.16 -18.12 -21.67
N ARG A 296 -1.29 -18.18 -20.96
CA ARG A 296 -1.55 -19.16 -19.89
C ARG A 296 -2.59 -20.18 -20.34
N GLU A 297 -2.57 -21.36 -19.75
CA GLU A 297 -3.57 -22.40 -20.06
C GLU A 297 -4.94 -21.98 -19.52
N SER A 298 -4.97 -21.55 -18.26
CA SER A 298 -6.14 -20.98 -17.61
C SER A 298 -5.71 -20.05 -16.48
N THR A 299 -6.58 -19.14 -16.06
CA THR A 299 -6.35 -18.26 -14.92
C THR A 299 -7.66 -18.06 -14.16
N GLN A 300 -7.67 -18.48 -12.89
CA GLN A 300 -8.80 -18.28 -11.99
C GLN A 300 -8.49 -17.15 -11.02
N LEU A 301 -9.32 -16.11 -11.00
CA LEU A 301 -9.19 -14.95 -10.13
C LEU A 301 -10.19 -15.08 -8.99
N ILE A 302 -9.73 -15.04 -7.75
CA ILE A 302 -10.57 -15.24 -6.56
C ILE A 302 -10.37 -14.07 -5.61
N ASP A 303 -11.44 -13.36 -5.28
CA ASP A 303 -11.43 -12.30 -4.28
C ASP A 303 -12.76 -12.25 -3.53
N SER A 304 -12.72 -11.89 -2.25
CA SER A 304 -13.90 -11.73 -1.41
C SER A 304 -14.69 -10.45 -1.70
N ASN A 305 -14.09 -9.48 -2.41
CA ASN A 305 -14.73 -8.23 -2.78
C ASN A 305 -15.45 -8.39 -4.13
N CYS A 306 -16.76 -8.60 -4.09
CA CYS A 306 -17.55 -8.80 -5.30
C CYS A 306 -17.51 -7.60 -6.26
N ASN A 307 -17.46 -6.37 -5.77
CA ASN A 307 -17.35 -5.18 -6.64
C ASN A 307 -16.02 -5.20 -7.42
N ALA A 308 -14.93 -5.65 -6.78
CA ALA A 308 -13.65 -5.79 -7.47
C ALA A 308 -13.69 -6.91 -8.53
N ILE A 309 -14.40 -8.00 -8.25
CA ILE A 309 -14.59 -9.11 -9.19
C ILE A 309 -15.46 -8.72 -10.38
N GLU A 310 -16.53 -7.95 -10.19
CA GLU A 310 -17.33 -7.39 -11.30
C GLU A 310 -16.47 -6.52 -12.23
N ILE A 311 -15.52 -5.75 -11.67
CA ILE A 311 -14.54 -5.00 -12.46
C ILE A 311 -13.51 -5.93 -13.11
N ALA A 312 -13.08 -7.00 -12.44
CA ALA A 312 -12.19 -8.00 -13.01
C ALA A 312 -12.82 -8.70 -14.23
N GLU A 313 -14.12 -9.04 -14.19
CA GLU A 313 -14.86 -9.57 -15.33
C GLU A 313 -14.92 -8.59 -16.50
N GLN A 314 -15.14 -7.30 -16.21
CA GLN A 314 -15.04 -6.25 -17.22
C GLN A 314 -13.63 -6.17 -17.81
N ASN A 315 -12.59 -6.34 -17.00
CA ASN A 315 -11.19 -6.35 -17.45
C ASN A 315 -10.88 -7.59 -18.30
N ILE A 316 -11.40 -8.76 -17.96
CA ILE A 316 -11.30 -9.98 -18.77
C ILE A 316 -11.91 -9.73 -20.15
N ALA A 317 -13.13 -9.19 -20.20
CA ALA A 317 -13.81 -8.87 -21.45
C ALA A 317 -13.08 -7.79 -22.26
N LEU A 318 -12.58 -6.74 -21.59
CA LEU A 318 -11.84 -5.63 -22.21
C LEU A 318 -10.56 -6.10 -22.91
N ASN A 319 -9.88 -7.09 -22.33
CA ASN A 319 -8.66 -7.68 -22.89
C ASN A 319 -8.93 -8.90 -23.79
N LYS A 320 -10.21 -9.27 -24.00
CA LYS A 320 -10.62 -10.43 -24.81
C LYS A 320 -9.97 -11.73 -24.33
N LEU A 321 -9.77 -11.88 -23.02
CA LEU A 321 -9.17 -13.06 -22.41
C LEU A 321 -10.21 -14.17 -22.30
N THR A 322 -10.07 -15.24 -23.08
CA THR A 322 -11.01 -16.37 -23.07
C THR A 322 -10.61 -17.49 -22.09
N ASN A 323 -9.42 -17.41 -21.53
CA ASN A 323 -8.84 -18.37 -20.60
C ASN A 323 -8.89 -17.90 -19.13
N CYS A 324 -9.61 -16.82 -18.84
CA CYS A 324 -9.70 -16.22 -17.52
C CYS A 324 -11.14 -16.29 -16.99
N GLU A 325 -11.27 -16.60 -15.70
CA GLU A 325 -12.55 -16.62 -14.98
C GLU A 325 -12.34 -15.95 -13.63
N ALA A 326 -13.27 -15.07 -13.23
CA ALA A 326 -13.25 -14.42 -11.92
C ALA A 326 -14.39 -14.94 -11.05
N THR A 327 -14.16 -15.04 -9.74
CA THR A 327 -15.13 -15.58 -8.79
C THR A 327 -15.11 -14.75 -7.51
N CYS A 328 -16.29 -14.27 -7.09
CA CYS A 328 -16.43 -13.63 -5.79
C CYS A 328 -16.57 -14.70 -4.70
N ALA A 329 -15.50 -14.93 -3.95
CA ALA A 329 -15.46 -15.88 -2.85
C ALA A 329 -14.27 -15.60 -1.93
N LYS A 330 -14.34 -16.06 -0.68
CA LYS A 330 -13.16 -16.03 0.19
C LYS A 330 -12.15 -17.09 -0.24
N SER A 331 -10.87 -16.85 0.06
CA SER A 331 -9.78 -17.78 -0.27
C SER A 331 -10.01 -19.19 0.28
N GLU A 332 -10.53 -19.28 1.50
CA GLU A 332 -10.80 -20.52 2.23
C GLU A 332 -12.07 -21.25 1.76
N GLU A 333 -12.87 -20.63 0.91
CA GLU A 333 -14.08 -21.21 0.31
C GLU A 333 -13.79 -21.87 -1.05
N MET A 334 -12.67 -21.52 -1.70
CA MET A 334 -12.28 -22.00 -3.04
C MET A 334 -11.03 -22.92 -3.01
N LEU A 335 -10.88 -23.70 -1.95
CA LEU A 335 -9.71 -24.56 -1.69
C LEU A 335 -9.69 -25.81 -2.58
N GLU A 336 -10.86 -26.24 -3.07
CA GLU A 336 -11.04 -27.39 -3.95
C GLU A 336 -10.40 -27.20 -5.31
N LYS A 337 -10.25 -25.95 -5.78
CA LYS A 337 -9.59 -25.62 -7.05
C LYS A 337 -8.09 -25.88 -7.06
N ILE A 338 -7.45 -25.92 -5.89
CA ILE A 338 -6.01 -26.13 -5.74
C ILE A 338 -5.64 -27.59 -6.09
N SER A 339 -4.71 -27.73 -7.03
CA SER A 339 -4.19 -29.01 -7.54
C SER A 339 -2.69 -28.92 -7.84
N ASN A 340 -2.04 -30.06 -8.06
CA ASN A 340 -0.59 -30.21 -8.23
C ASN A 340 -0.08 -29.89 -9.66
N ASP A 341 -0.94 -29.37 -10.52
CA ASP A 341 -0.67 -28.93 -11.89
C ASP A 341 -0.85 -27.40 -12.06
N LYS A 342 -1.22 -26.69 -10.98
CA LYS A 342 -1.49 -25.25 -10.99
C LYS A 342 -0.46 -24.45 -10.22
N ILE A 343 -0.15 -23.25 -10.69
CA ILE A 343 0.66 -22.27 -9.96
C ILE A 343 -0.26 -21.34 -9.18
N ILE A 344 0.11 -21.05 -7.93
CA ILE A 344 -0.67 -20.17 -7.06
C ILE A 344 -0.01 -18.80 -6.97
N ILE A 345 -0.79 -17.74 -7.17
CA ILE A 345 -0.41 -16.35 -6.93
C ILE A 345 -1.16 -15.86 -5.69
N LEU A 346 -0.45 -15.16 -4.79
CA LEU A 346 -0.98 -14.64 -3.53
C LEU A 346 -0.56 -13.18 -3.35
N ASP A 347 -1.53 -12.28 -3.12
CA ASP A 347 -1.33 -10.90 -2.63
C ASP A 347 -2.28 -10.59 -1.44
N PRO A 348 -2.12 -11.28 -0.29
CA PRO A 348 -3.05 -11.18 0.82
C PRO A 348 -3.01 -9.81 1.53
N PRO A 349 -4.06 -9.48 2.30
CA PRO A 349 -4.01 -8.35 3.23
C PRO A 349 -2.91 -8.53 4.28
N ARG A 350 -2.63 -7.48 5.06
CA ARG A 350 -1.56 -7.47 6.09
C ARG A 350 -1.63 -8.62 7.11
N ALA A 351 -2.80 -9.22 7.32
CA ALA A 351 -2.97 -10.38 8.20
C ALA A 351 -2.23 -11.64 7.71
N GLY A 352 -1.88 -11.70 6.42
CA GLY A 352 -1.30 -12.87 5.76
C GLY A 352 -2.36 -13.87 5.32
N LEU A 353 -1.95 -15.12 5.10
CA LEU A 353 -2.79 -16.21 4.60
C LEU A 353 -3.66 -16.82 5.70
N ASP A 354 -4.86 -17.27 5.33
CA ASP A 354 -5.69 -18.08 6.21
C ASP A 354 -5.06 -19.47 6.47
N LYS A 355 -5.21 -20.00 7.69
CA LYS A 355 -4.64 -21.30 8.07
C LYS A 355 -5.16 -22.45 7.21
N LYS A 356 -6.44 -22.43 6.80
CA LYS A 356 -7.01 -23.45 5.93
C LYS A 356 -6.36 -23.42 4.55
N LEU A 357 -6.05 -22.24 4.03
CA LEU A 357 -5.33 -22.09 2.77
C LEU A 357 -3.91 -22.67 2.87
N ILE A 358 -3.15 -22.31 3.92
CA ILE A 358 -1.81 -22.90 4.15
C ILE A 358 -1.87 -24.43 4.21
N ASN A 359 -2.79 -24.98 5.01
CA ASN A 359 -2.95 -26.43 5.12
C ASN A 359 -3.31 -27.07 3.78
N ARG A 360 -4.15 -26.41 2.98
CA ARG A 360 -4.52 -26.90 1.66
C ARG A 360 -3.35 -26.91 0.70
N LEU A 361 -2.52 -25.85 0.69
CA LEU A 361 -1.31 -25.77 -0.11
C LEU A 361 -0.33 -26.90 0.24
N LEU A 362 -0.11 -27.14 1.54
CA LEU A 362 0.75 -28.25 2.02
C LEU A 362 0.21 -29.64 1.64
N THR A 363 -1.11 -29.79 1.57
CA THR A 363 -1.79 -31.06 1.21
C THR A 363 -1.78 -31.31 -0.29
N LYS A 364 -2.13 -30.29 -1.09
CA LYS A 364 -2.29 -30.42 -2.55
C LYS A 364 -1.01 -30.22 -3.32
N ARG A 365 -0.03 -29.56 -2.72
CA ARG A 365 1.31 -29.36 -3.26
C ARG A 365 1.28 -28.87 -4.71
N PRO A 366 0.67 -27.70 -5.00
CA PRO A 366 0.94 -27.03 -6.28
C PRO A 366 2.46 -26.87 -6.47
N PRO A 367 3.00 -27.00 -7.69
CA PRO A 367 4.44 -26.99 -7.93
C PRO A 367 5.13 -25.71 -7.50
N ARG A 368 4.40 -24.58 -7.52
CA ARG A 368 4.92 -23.26 -7.23
C ARG A 368 3.87 -22.36 -6.58
N ILE A 369 4.33 -21.54 -5.63
CA ILE A 369 3.58 -20.44 -5.02
C ILE A 369 4.37 -19.15 -5.22
N ILE A 370 3.74 -18.14 -5.80
CA ILE A 370 4.28 -16.80 -6.02
C ILE A 370 3.55 -15.87 -5.06
N TYR A 371 4.26 -15.32 -4.07
CA TYR A 371 3.68 -14.59 -2.97
C TYR A 371 4.25 -13.17 -2.91
N LEU A 372 3.43 -12.19 -3.30
CA LEU A 372 3.68 -10.76 -3.09
C LEU A 372 3.07 -10.31 -1.75
N SER A 373 3.79 -9.52 -0.95
CA SER A 373 3.24 -9.02 0.32
C SER A 373 3.78 -7.64 0.68
N CYS A 374 2.92 -6.83 1.29
CA CYS A 374 3.30 -5.55 1.92
C CYS A 374 3.60 -5.68 3.43
N ASP A 375 3.50 -6.89 4.01
CA ASP A 375 3.84 -7.17 5.40
C ASP A 375 4.82 -8.36 5.48
N LEU A 376 6.11 -8.02 5.63
CA LEU A 376 7.17 -9.03 5.66
C LEU A 376 7.08 -9.94 6.89
N SER A 377 6.48 -9.48 8.00
CA SER A 377 6.39 -10.28 9.21
C SER A 377 5.39 -11.41 9.04
N THR A 378 4.21 -11.13 8.48
CA THR A 378 3.21 -12.18 8.22
C THR A 378 3.62 -13.06 7.06
N GLN A 379 4.25 -12.51 6.01
CA GLN A 379 4.84 -13.31 4.94
C GLN A 379 5.91 -14.28 5.46
N ALA A 380 6.82 -13.84 6.34
CA ALA A 380 7.84 -14.69 6.93
C ALA A 380 7.24 -15.85 7.76
N ARG A 381 6.20 -15.57 8.55
CA ARG A 381 5.43 -16.57 9.30
C ARG A 381 4.81 -17.61 8.36
N ASP A 382 4.19 -17.15 7.28
CA ASP A 382 3.47 -18.04 6.36
C ASP A 382 4.45 -18.90 5.55
N ILE A 383 5.58 -18.33 5.11
CA ILE A 383 6.68 -19.08 4.48
C ILE A 383 7.26 -20.12 5.43
N TYR A 384 7.45 -19.79 6.71
CA TYR A 384 7.92 -20.77 7.71
C TYR A 384 7.00 -21.99 7.79
N HIS A 385 5.68 -21.78 7.77
CA HIS A 385 4.72 -22.90 7.74
C HIS A 385 4.76 -23.68 6.42
N LEU A 386 4.84 -22.99 5.28
CA LEU A 386 4.95 -23.61 3.95
C LEU A 386 6.27 -24.36 3.76
N GLY A 387 7.32 -23.99 4.50
CA GLY A 387 8.64 -24.62 4.52
C GLY A 387 8.65 -26.11 4.86
N GLN A 388 7.53 -26.66 5.33
CA GLN A 388 7.32 -28.11 5.51
C GLN A 388 7.32 -28.88 4.18
N ALA A 389 6.95 -28.24 3.07
CA ALA A 389 6.88 -28.85 1.75
C ALA A 389 7.57 -28.03 0.65
N TYR A 390 7.88 -26.77 0.90
CA TYR A 390 8.42 -25.85 -0.09
C TYR A 390 9.76 -25.26 0.33
N LYS A 391 10.55 -24.83 -0.64
CA LYS A 391 11.78 -24.05 -0.48
C LYS A 391 11.65 -22.70 -1.17
N VAL A 392 12.27 -21.68 -0.58
CA VAL A 392 12.38 -20.36 -1.20
C VAL A 392 13.38 -20.44 -2.36
N SER A 393 12.88 -20.31 -3.59
CA SER A 393 13.72 -20.29 -4.80
C SER A 393 14.06 -18.87 -5.26
N PHE A 394 13.26 -17.88 -4.83
CA PHE A 394 13.50 -16.47 -5.13
C PHE A 394 12.95 -15.58 -4.02
N LEU A 395 13.71 -14.52 -3.70
CA LEU A 395 13.28 -13.47 -2.79
C LEU A 395 13.82 -12.12 -3.25
N LYS A 396 12.93 -11.15 -3.49
CA LYS A 396 13.29 -9.79 -3.88
C LYS A 396 12.36 -8.79 -3.22
N LEU A 397 12.93 -7.67 -2.78
CA LEU A 397 12.19 -6.56 -2.20
C LEU A 397 11.94 -5.50 -3.26
N TYR A 398 10.86 -4.75 -3.08
CA TYR A 398 10.56 -3.57 -3.88
C TYR A 398 10.21 -2.42 -2.95
N ASN A 399 10.68 -1.23 -3.31
CA ASN A 399 10.29 -0.01 -2.63
C ASN A 399 9.09 0.62 -3.34
N PHE A 400 7.85 0.14 -3.09
CA PHE A 400 6.68 0.78 -3.71
C PHE A 400 6.36 2.12 -3.04
N PHE A 401 6.83 2.32 -1.80
CA PHE A 401 6.51 3.49 -0.99
C PHE A 401 7.77 4.23 -0.50
N PRO A 402 8.49 4.94 -1.41
CA PRO A 402 9.59 5.82 -1.04
C PRO A 402 9.23 6.78 0.09
N LYS A 403 10.20 7.11 0.96
CA LYS A 403 10.03 8.00 2.14
C LYS A 403 9.07 7.48 3.22
N THR A 404 8.66 6.22 3.11
CA THR A 404 7.89 5.51 4.14
C THR A 404 8.60 4.22 4.54
N PRO A 405 8.28 3.64 5.71
CA PRO A 405 8.89 2.39 6.16
C PRO A 405 8.32 1.13 5.49
N HIS A 406 7.34 1.24 4.60
CA HIS A 406 6.74 0.09 3.93
C HIS A 406 7.73 -0.57 2.95
N ILE A 407 7.66 -1.90 2.88
CA ILE A 407 8.53 -2.74 2.06
C ILE A 407 7.66 -3.84 1.48
N GLU A 408 7.77 -4.04 0.18
CA GLU A 408 7.07 -5.11 -0.53
C GLU A 408 8.04 -6.25 -0.78
N GLY A 409 7.66 -7.47 -0.41
CA GLY A 409 8.44 -8.69 -0.62
C GLY A 409 7.77 -9.61 -1.64
N LEU A 410 8.48 -9.96 -2.71
CA LEU A 410 8.10 -11.03 -3.61
C LEU A 410 8.91 -12.28 -3.27
N CYS A 411 8.23 -13.33 -2.86
CA CYS A 411 8.80 -14.64 -2.58
C CYS A 411 8.25 -15.68 -3.56
N VAL A 412 9.11 -16.53 -4.10
CA VAL A 412 8.70 -17.72 -4.86
C VAL A 412 9.10 -18.95 -4.08
N LEU A 413 8.13 -19.84 -3.91
CA LEU A 413 8.25 -21.09 -3.20
C LEU A 413 8.04 -22.24 -4.19
N ASP A 414 9.01 -23.14 -4.27
CA ASP A 414 8.99 -24.34 -5.11
C ASP A 414 9.05 -25.60 -4.23
N LEU A 415 8.43 -26.70 -4.68
CA LEU A 415 8.44 -27.99 -3.97
C LEU A 415 9.84 -28.61 -3.83
#